data_AF-A0A955PBZ2-F1
#
_entry.id   AF-A0A955PBZ2-F1
#
_cell.length_a   1.000
_cell.length_b   1.000
_cell.length_c   1.000
_cell.angle_alpha   90.00
_cell.angle_beta   90.00
_cell.angle_gamma   90.00
#
_symmetry.space_group_name_H-M   'P 1'
#
loop_
_entity.id
_entity.type
_entity.pdbx_description
1 polymer ?
#
loop_
_entity_poly.entity_id
_entity_poly.type
_entity_poly.pdbx_seq_one_letter_code
_entity_poly.pdbx_strand_id
1 'polypeptide(L)'
;GAPDRIEFDIPGAGVHTIAPLSFLPAITDPVVIDGYSEPGAAPNTNPITDGSNATIHIELNGSGALGSSGLVITSGSSTVRGLAITGWTSYGLYLQGQSGNLIEGNFIGLHPDGETPSGNFTGIRIENSSANLVGGLMLEARNVISAHISAGVEFTSAFDNLVQGNFIGTDSQGTHDLGNNIGISLSSSSSNNLIGGAALGSRNIISNNHFAGVVLSNSFVTNNRIQGNFIGTDVTGSVALGNFDGVYIDQIGGIGNNLIGGSNTGEANLISGNAGNGIFLGRSISEDIVQGNFIGTDATGAGPLPNLGQGILINGLDGFDHTIGGVDPGAGNTIAYNAGAGVFVNFFNTGHSILGNSIFSNEGLGIDLSEVGNPGQTPNDADDSDTGGNDLQNYPILSSAQTTDSIGIETLIQGSLQSAPDTSFRIEFFDSSQCDPSDHGEGEQYLGSLDVTTSATGTADFESTLSTPSLVGNFLTATATVIEGPGAFGDTSEFSPCFPISPPCDSPFPDFAVNGRADAADLLLLLMSSRTSDPSRDLTCDEQVHADDFFQFALSWYRATP
;
A
#
# COMPACT_ATOMS: atom_id res chain seq x y z
N GLY A 1 -13.79 32.19 -27.63
CA GLY A 1 -14.51 31.65 -28.80
C GLY A 1 -14.62 30.15 -28.62
N ALA A 2 -15.21 29.44 -29.59
CA ALA A 2 -14.94 28.00 -29.69
C ALA A 2 -13.43 27.80 -29.97
N PRO A 3 -12.81 26.71 -29.50
CA PRO A 3 -11.41 26.42 -29.81
C PRO A 3 -11.21 26.23 -31.31
N ASP A 4 -10.03 26.58 -31.82
CA ASP A 4 -9.63 26.23 -33.17
C ASP A 4 -9.50 24.71 -33.29
N ARG A 5 -9.64 24.16 -34.51
CA ARG A 5 -9.58 22.71 -34.76
C ARG A 5 -8.51 22.38 -35.80
N ILE A 6 -7.67 21.42 -35.49
CA ILE A 6 -6.74 20.78 -36.41
C ILE A 6 -7.24 19.35 -36.65
N GLU A 7 -7.73 19.13 -37.86
CA GLU A 7 -8.23 17.84 -38.36
C GLU A 7 -7.32 17.38 -39.52
N PHE A 8 -7.20 16.06 -39.69
CA PHE A 8 -6.34 15.40 -40.65
C PHE A 8 -7.19 14.65 -41.68
N ASP A 9 -6.80 14.77 -42.95
CA ASP A 9 -7.38 14.06 -44.11
C ASP A 9 -6.24 13.87 -45.14
N ILE A 10 -5.15 13.23 -44.69
CA ILE A 10 -3.94 13.09 -45.48
C ILE A 10 -4.12 11.95 -46.49
N PRO A 11 -3.97 12.18 -47.81
CA PRO A 11 -4.18 11.12 -48.78
C PRO A 11 -3.13 9.99 -48.64
N GLY A 12 -3.63 8.77 -48.47
CA GLY A 12 -2.80 7.56 -48.38
C GLY A 12 -3.47 6.53 -47.50
N ALA A 13 -2.81 5.39 -47.30
CA ALA A 13 -3.24 4.40 -46.32
C ALA A 13 -2.14 4.21 -45.29
N GLY A 14 -2.53 3.97 -44.04
CA GLY A 14 -1.61 3.71 -42.92
C GLY A 14 -1.08 5.00 -42.29
N VAL A 15 0.11 4.90 -41.69
CA VAL A 15 0.71 5.96 -40.89
C VAL A 15 1.22 7.11 -41.75
N HIS A 16 0.91 8.33 -41.32
CA HIS A 16 1.44 9.59 -41.82
C HIS A 16 2.35 10.24 -40.77
N THR A 17 3.66 10.20 -41.01
CA THR A 17 4.65 10.83 -40.14
C THR A 17 4.90 12.29 -40.54
N ILE A 18 4.64 13.20 -39.61
CA ILE A 18 4.98 14.63 -39.66
C ILE A 18 6.31 14.79 -38.92
N ALA A 19 7.37 15.16 -39.65
CA ALA A 19 8.73 15.30 -39.11
C ALA A 19 9.25 16.74 -39.26
N PRO A 20 9.01 17.62 -38.26
CA PRO A 20 9.54 18.98 -38.28
C PRO A 20 11.07 19.02 -38.28
N LEU A 21 11.64 20.00 -38.98
CA LEU A 21 13.09 20.28 -39.00
C LEU A 21 13.47 21.44 -38.06
N SER A 22 12.49 22.03 -37.39
CA SER A 22 12.63 23.17 -36.49
C SER A 22 11.52 23.14 -35.43
N PHE A 23 11.65 23.99 -34.41
CA PHE A 23 10.65 24.18 -33.37
C PHE A 23 9.26 24.44 -33.96
N LEU A 24 8.25 23.79 -33.38
CA LEU A 24 6.85 24.16 -33.61
C LEU A 24 6.54 25.46 -32.85
N PRO A 25 5.67 26.32 -33.40
CA PRO A 25 5.19 27.48 -32.66
C PRO A 25 4.39 27.04 -31.42
N ALA A 26 4.47 27.82 -30.34
CA ALA A 26 3.63 27.59 -29.17
C ALA A 26 2.15 27.78 -29.51
N ILE A 27 1.31 26.95 -28.93
CA ILE A 27 -0.15 27.06 -28.98
C ILE A 27 -0.54 28.11 -27.94
N THR A 28 -0.99 29.27 -28.41
CA THR A 28 -1.33 30.44 -27.57
C THR A 28 -2.83 30.68 -27.42
N ASP A 29 -3.65 30.02 -28.24
CA ASP A 29 -5.12 30.01 -28.15
C ASP A 29 -5.62 28.56 -27.98
N PRO A 30 -6.80 28.33 -27.38
CA PRO A 30 -7.35 26.98 -27.22
C PRO A 30 -7.51 26.27 -28.57
N VAL A 31 -6.98 25.05 -28.67
CA VAL A 31 -7.03 24.25 -29.91
C VAL A 31 -7.43 22.80 -29.61
N VAL A 32 -8.19 22.19 -30.50
CA VAL A 32 -8.42 20.74 -30.55
C VAL A 32 -7.58 20.17 -31.69
N ILE A 33 -6.61 19.33 -31.34
CA ILE A 33 -5.82 18.55 -32.29
C ILE A 33 -6.34 17.12 -32.24
N ASP A 34 -7.00 16.69 -33.31
CA ASP A 34 -7.71 15.41 -33.34
C ASP A 34 -7.12 14.48 -34.41
N GLY A 35 -6.13 13.67 -34.02
CA GLY A 35 -5.53 12.66 -34.87
C GLY A 35 -6.49 11.53 -35.28
N TYR A 36 -7.61 11.35 -34.57
CA TYR A 36 -8.64 10.37 -34.96
C TYR A 36 -9.52 10.85 -36.13
N SER A 37 -9.38 12.11 -36.55
CA SER A 37 -10.01 12.60 -37.78
C SER A 37 -9.39 12.00 -39.05
N GLU A 38 -8.15 11.50 -38.98
CA GLU A 38 -7.47 10.85 -40.10
C GLU A 38 -8.21 9.56 -40.52
N PRO A 39 -8.54 9.39 -41.81
CA PRO A 39 -9.19 8.17 -42.29
C PRO A 39 -8.49 6.87 -41.85
N GLY A 40 -9.27 6.01 -41.18
CA GLY A 40 -8.83 4.70 -40.69
C GLY A 40 -8.23 4.71 -39.29
N ALA A 41 -8.01 5.87 -38.67
CA ALA A 41 -7.74 5.97 -37.24
C ALA A 41 -9.00 5.64 -36.43
N ALA A 42 -8.84 5.12 -35.22
CA ALA A 42 -9.96 4.77 -34.35
C ALA A 42 -9.58 4.86 -32.87
N PRO A 43 -10.43 5.44 -32.01
CA PRO A 43 -10.18 5.49 -30.58
C PRO A 43 -10.24 4.12 -29.92
N ASN A 44 -9.57 3.99 -28.77
CA ASN A 44 -9.64 2.77 -27.97
C ASN A 44 -11.07 2.48 -27.50
N THR A 45 -11.44 1.20 -27.54
CA THR A 45 -12.72 0.66 -27.07
C THR A 45 -12.55 -0.47 -26.06
N ASN A 46 -11.31 -0.89 -25.78
CA ASN A 46 -11.04 -1.94 -24.82
C ASN A 46 -11.15 -1.43 -23.37
N PRO A 47 -11.66 -2.24 -22.43
CA PRO A 47 -11.71 -1.91 -21.00
C PRO A 47 -10.31 -1.79 -20.40
N ILE A 48 -10.19 -1.23 -19.19
CA ILE A 48 -8.88 -1.04 -18.52
C ILE A 48 -8.18 -2.35 -18.15
N THR A 49 -8.90 -3.47 -18.14
CA THR A 49 -8.36 -4.81 -17.88
C THR A 49 -7.69 -5.45 -19.09
N ASP A 50 -7.78 -4.79 -20.26
CA ASP A 50 -7.21 -5.23 -21.54
C ASP A 50 -6.30 -4.13 -22.10
N GLY A 51 -5.48 -4.49 -23.09
CA GLY A 51 -4.69 -3.58 -23.90
C GLY A 51 -5.48 -2.45 -24.57
N SER A 52 -4.81 -1.42 -25.05
CA SER A 52 -5.39 -0.43 -25.98
C SER A 52 -5.52 -1.05 -27.37
N ASN A 53 -6.68 -0.87 -28.00
CA ASN A 53 -6.88 -1.17 -29.44
C ASN A 53 -7.00 0.10 -30.30
N ALA A 54 -6.56 1.26 -29.78
CA ALA A 54 -6.52 2.49 -30.55
C ALA A 54 -5.69 2.29 -31.83
N THR A 55 -6.23 2.73 -32.96
CA THR A 55 -5.52 2.77 -34.23
C THR A 55 -5.05 4.21 -34.46
N ILE A 56 -3.74 4.42 -34.34
CA ILE A 56 -3.10 5.72 -34.52
C ILE A 56 -2.54 5.82 -35.94
N HIS A 57 -2.89 6.86 -36.70
CA HIS A 57 -2.36 7.09 -38.05
C HIS A 57 -1.51 8.35 -38.17
N ILE A 58 -1.57 9.29 -37.22
CA ILE A 58 -0.75 10.49 -37.26
C ILE A 58 0.42 10.34 -36.27
N GLU A 59 1.64 10.39 -36.79
CA GLU A 59 2.85 10.46 -35.97
C GLU A 59 3.48 11.84 -36.07
N LEU A 60 3.68 12.50 -34.94
CA LEU A 60 4.46 13.72 -34.80
C LEU A 60 5.86 13.38 -34.26
N ASN A 61 6.83 13.27 -35.18
CA ASN A 61 8.19 12.81 -34.89
C ASN A 61 9.19 13.98 -34.83
N GLY A 62 9.77 14.20 -33.65
CA GLY A 62 10.70 15.29 -33.34
C GLY A 62 12.18 15.00 -33.61
N SER A 63 12.54 13.82 -34.13
CA SER A 63 13.96 13.41 -34.26
C SER A 63 14.80 14.34 -35.15
N GLY A 64 14.16 15.10 -36.04
CA GLY A 64 14.79 16.13 -36.88
C GLY A 64 14.91 17.52 -36.24
N ALA A 65 14.24 17.78 -35.11
CA ALA A 65 14.16 19.08 -34.45
C ALA A 65 14.95 19.09 -33.12
N LEU A 66 16.28 19.03 -33.22
CA LEU A 66 17.17 18.94 -32.04
C LEU A 66 16.99 20.12 -31.07
N GLY A 67 16.96 19.82 -29.77
CA GLY A 67 16.85 20.80 -28.68
C GLY A 67 15.44 21.36 -28.46
N SER A 68 14.42 20.76 -29.07
CA SER A 68 13.05 21.25 -29.01
C SER A 68 12.11 20.34 -28.22
N SER A 69 11.04 20.93 -27.69
CA SER A 69 9.84 20.22 -27.25
C SER A 69 8.87 20.11 -28.43
N GLY A 70 7.99 19.10 -28.40
CA GLY A 70 6.97 18.89 -29.41
C GLY A 70 5.88 19.95 -29.36
N LEU A 71 4.74 19.60 -28.76
CA LEU A 71 3.63 20.54 -28.62
C LEU A 71 3.79 21.33 -27.33
N VAL A 72 4.08 22.63 -27.47
CA VAL A 72 4.12 23.58 -26.35
C VAL A 72 2.79 24.30 -26.26
N ILE A 73 2.03 24.01 -25.21
CA ILE A 73 0.70 24.58 -24.96
C ILE A 73 0.82 25.60 -23.84
N THR A 74 0.65 26.87 -24.21
CA THR A 74 0.62 28.02 -23.28
C THR A 74 -0.79 28.57 -23.09
N SER A 75 -1.73 28.14 -23.93
CA SER A 75 -3.16 28.31 -23.73
C SER A 75 -3.70 27.31 -22.71
N GLY A 76 -4.89 27.60 -22.20
CA GLY A 76 -5.69 26.62 -21.46
C GLY A 76 -6.73 25.98 -22.38
N SER A 77 -7.44 24.96 -21.88
CA SER A 77 -8.60 24.37 -22.57
C SER A 77 -8.30 23.82 -23.97
N SER A 78 -7.07 23.36 -24.22
CA SER A 78 -6.72 22.65 -25.46
C SER A 78 -6.90 21.14 -25.31
N THR A 79 -7.16 20.46 -26.42
CA THR A 79 -7.25 18.99 -26.49
C THR A 79 -6.22 18.46 -27.46
N VAL A 80 -5.47 17.43 -27.06
CA VAL A 80 -4.59 16.66 -27.95
C VAL A 80 -5.01 15.20 -27.87
N ARG A 81 -5.46 14.64 -29.00
CA ARG A 81 -5.87 13.24 -29.06
C ARG A 81 -5.47 12.51 -30.34
N GLY A 82 -5.32 11.19 -30.25
CA GLY A 82 -5.14 10.31 -31.41
C GLY A 82 -3.81 10.45 -32.13
N LEU A 83 -2.75 10.92 -31.44
CA LEU A 83 -1.42 11.09 -32.01
C LEU A 83 -0.42 10.08 -31.45
N ALA A 84 0.57 9.72 -32.27
CA ALA A 84 1.86 9.24 -31.79
C ALA A 84 2.82 10.42 -31.66
N ILE A 85 3.45 10.64 -30.50
CA ILE A 85 4.35 11.79 -30.24
C ILE A 85 5.73 11.27 -29.82
N THR A 86 6.69 11.34 -30.74
CA THR A 86 7.94 10.56 -30.66
C THR A 86 9.20 11.39 -30.90
N GLY A 87 10.32 10.98 -30.32
CA GLY A 87 11.67 11.43 -30.70
C GLY A 87 12.05 12.88 -30.33
N TRP A 88 11.35 13.52 -29.39
CA TRP A 88 11.66 14.87 -28.93
C TRP A 88 12.78 14.86 -27.89
N THR A 89 13.84 15.66 -28.11
CA THR A 89 15.00 15.72 -27.20
C THR A 89 14.73 16.46 -25.89
N SER A 90 13.55 17.08 -25.77
CA SER A 90 13.03 17.70 -24.55
C SER A 90 11.68 17.04 -24.23
N TYR A 91 10.59 17.80 -24.18
CA TYR A 91 9.27 17.28 -23.81
C TYR A 91 8.47 16.89 -25.06
N GLY A 92 7.78 15.76 -25.04
CA GLY A 92 6.81 15.45 -26.10
C GLY A 92 5.65 16.45 -26.12
N LEU A 93 5.08 16.66 -24.94
CA LEU A 93 4.06 17.66 -24.64
C LEU A 93 4.53 18.55 -23.49
N TYR A 94 4.37 19.86 -23.63
CA TYR A 94 4.68 20.82 -22.60
C TYR A 94 3.49 21.72 -22.30
N LEU A 95 2.84 21.48 -21.17
CA LEU A 95 1.70 22.27 -20.67
C LEU A 95 2.23 23.31 -19.69
N GLN A 96 2.21 24.57 -20.09
CA GLN A 96 2.78 25.67 -19.31
C GLN A 96 1.78 26.79 -19.09
N GLY A 97 1.63 27.23 -17.85
CA GLY A 97 0.82 28.39 -17.51
C GLY A 97 -0.67 28.10 -17.48
N GLN A 98 -1.41 28.46 -18.54
CA GLN A 98 -2.88 28.37 -18.51
C GLN A 98 -3.39 26.92 -18.36
N SER A 99 -4.53 26.77 -17.68
CA SER A 99 -5.06 25.52 -17.13
C SER A 99 -6.07 24.80 -18.03
N GLY A 100 -6.40 23.55 -17.69
CA GLY A 100 -7.58 22.88 -18.25
C GLY A 100 -7.36 22.13 -19.56
N ASN A 101 -6.14 21.66 -19.85
CA ASN A 101 -5.86 20.92 -21.09
C ASN A 101 -6.22 19.44 -20.95
N LEU A 102 -6.63 18.82 -22.06
CA LEU A 102 -7.00 17.40 -22.16
C LEU A 102 -6.01 16.68 -23.06
N ILE A 103 -5.30 15.69 -22.52
CA ILE A 103 -4.38 14.84 -23.26
C ILE A 103 -4.94 13.41 -23.24
N GLU A 104 -5.49 12.95 -24.36
CA GLU A 104 -6.37 11.78 -24.38
C GLU A 104 -6.07 10.85 -25.57
N GLY A 105 -5.97 9.55 -25.35
CA GLY A 105 -5.93 8.59 -26.45
C GLY A 105 -4.68 8.70 -27.34
N ASN A 106 -3.54 9.11 -26.79
CA ASN A 106 -2.27 9.27 -27.52
C ASN A 106 -1.29 8.14 -27.20
N PHE A 107 -0.39 7.85 -28.14
CA PHE A 107 0.83 7.07 -27.89
C PHE A 107 2.01 8.04 -27.78
N ILE A 108 2.60 8.17 -26.59
CA ILE A 108 3.65 9.15 -26.31
C ILE A 108 4.93 8.38 -26.03
N GLY A 109 5.94 8.61 -26.86
CA GLY A 109 7.20 7.88 -26.84
C GLY A 109 7.19 6.53 -27.56
N LEU A 110 6.06 6.11 -28.14
CA LEU A 110 5.94 4.93 -28.99
C LEU A 110 5.51 5.31 -30.40
N HIS A 111 5.98 4.58 -31.41
CA HIS A 111 5.44 4.66 -32.76
C HIS A 111 3.96 4.23 -32.79
N PRO A 112 3.22 4.50 -33.88
CA PRO A 112 1.78 4.21 -33.96
C PRO A 112 1.37 2.75 -33.81
N ASP A 113 2.31 1.81 -33.87
CA ASP A 113 2.07 0.40 -33.55
C ASP A 113 1.85 0.15 -32.04
N GLY A 114 2.21 1.11 -31.19
CA GLY A 114 2.08 0.99 -29.73
C GLY A 114 3.07 0.01 -29.10
N GLU A 115 4.11 -0.39 -29.83
CA GLU A 115 5.10 -1.39 -29.39
C GLU A 115 6.54 -0.94 -29.66
N THR A 116 6.79 -0.19 -30.74
CA THR A 116 8.16 0.23 -31.09
C THR A 116 8.53 1.53 -30.36
N PRO A 117 9.57 1.53 -29.50
CA PRO A 117 9.95 2.71 -28.73
C PRO A 117 10.65 3.77 -29.57
N SER A 118 10.24 5.03 -29.40
CA SER A 118 10.91 6.24 -29.89
C SER A 118 10.67 7.38 -28.89
N GLY A 119 11.18 7.18 -27.68
CA GLY A 119 10.95 8.04 -26.52
C GLY A 119 11.38 9.50 -26.70
N ASN A 120 10.67 10.36 -25.97
CA ASN A 120 11.08 11.74 -25.69
C ASN A 120 12.02 11.81 -24.46
N PHE A 121 12.62 12.96 -24.15
CA PHE A 121 13.32 13.09 -22.87
C PHE A 121 12.33 12.97 -21.69
N THR A 122 11.28 13.80 -21.67
CA THR A 122 10.09 13.60 -20.82
C THR A 122 8.87 13.46 -21.72
N GLY A 123 7.93 12.58 -21.38
CA GLY A 123 6.70 12.41 -22.16
C GLY A 123 5.83 13.67 -22.13
N ILE A 124 5.28 13.96 -20.95
CA ILE A 124 4.41 15.11 -20.69
C ILE A 124 4.99 15.91 -19.52
N ARG A 125 5.25 17.19 -19.76
CA ARG A 125 5.67 18.16 -18.73
C ARG A 125 4.51 19.09 -18.39
N ILE A 126 4.12 19.17 -17.12
CA ILE A 126 3.09 20.07 -16.60
C ILE A 126 3.77 21.03 -15.62
N GLU A 127 3.91 22.29 -16.03
CA GLU A 127 4.65 23.30 -15.27
C GLU A 127 3.80 24.53 -15.01
N ASN A 128 3.69 24.94 -13.75
CA ASN A 128 2.92 26.13 -13.34
C ASN A 128 1.50 26.14 -13.95
N SER A 129 0.87 24.97 -14.01
CA SER A 129 -0.42 24.76 -14.67
C SER A 129 -1.32 23.86 -13.82
N SER A 130 -2.63 24.02 -13.98
CA SER A 130 -3.62 23.30 -13.19
C SER A 130 -4.79 22.76 -13.98
N ALA A 131 -5.61 21.93 -13.34
CA ALA A 131 -6.84 21.38 -13.91
C ALA A 131 -6.65 20.63 -15.25
N ASN A 132 -5.44 20.14 -15.54
CA ASN A 132 -5.20 19.34 -16.73
C ASN A 132 -5.64 17.90 -16.47
N LEU A 133 -6.15 17.24 -17.50
CA LEU A 133 -6.48 15.83 -17.50
C LEU A 133 -5.56 15.10 -18.48
N VAL A 134 -4.74 14.19 -17.95
CA VAL A 134 -3.96 13.23 -18.73
C VAL A 134 -4.67 11.89 -18.64
N GLY A 135 -5.27 11.49 -19.74
CA GLY A 135 -6.10 10.31 -19.86
C GLY A 135 -7.55 10.61 -19.54
N GLY A 136 -8.23 9.76 -18.78
CA GLY A 136 -9.60 9.99 -18.35
C GLY A 136 -10.36 8.71 -18.06
N LEU A 137 -11.61 8.86 -17.59
CA LEU A 137 -12.47 7.73 -17.21
C LEU A 137 -13.03 6.95 -18.41
N MET A 138 -13.01 7.55 -19.60
CA MET A 138 -13.51 6.93 -20.82
C MET A 138 -12.44 6.08 -21.49
N LEU A 139 -12.83 4.97 -22.12
CA LEU A 139 -11.90 4.03 -22.76
C LEU A 139 -11.05 4.71 -23.84
N GLU A 140 -11.65 5.62 -24.62
CA GLU A 140 -11.01 6.38 -25.68
C GLU A 140 -9.93 7.36 -25.19
N ALA A 141 -9.94 7.70 -23.89
CA ALA A 141 -9.03 8.67 -23.33
C ALA A 141 -7.67 8.07 -22.94
N ARG A 142 -7.53 6.74 -22.89
CA ARG A 142 -6.29 6.05 -22.48
C ARG A 142 -5.09 6.48 -23.31
N ASN A 143 -4.12 7.12 -22.67
CA ASN A 143 -2.80 7.28 -23.28
C ASN A 143 -1.92 6.06 -22.97
N VAL A 144 -0.92 5.84 -23.83
CA VAL A 144 0.22 4.94 -23.59
C VAL A 144 1.47 5.83 -23.56
N ILE A 145 2.22 5.85 -22.46
CA ILE A 145 3.29 6.83 -22.18
C ILE A 145 4.56 6.11 -21.74
N SER A 146 5.52 5.95 -22.65
CA SER A 146 6.57 4.95 -22.50
C SER A 146 7.89 5.34 -23.18
N ALA A 147 8.96 4.62 -22.81
CA ALA A 147 10.31 4.73 -23.36
C ALA A 147 11.01 6.09 -23.16
N HIS A 148 10.55 6.91 -22.21
CA HIS A 148 11.15 8.22 -21.93
C HIS A 148 12.47 8.11 -21.15
N ILE A 149 13.42 8.99 -21.46
CA ILE A 149 14.73 9.02 -20.78
C ILE A 149 14.59 9.45 -19.31
N SER A 150 13.62 10.34 -19.02
CA SER A 150 13.27 10.86 -17.71
C SER A 150 11.90 10.30 -17.30
N ALA A 151 10.93 11.17 -17.02
CA ALA A 151 9.60 10.78 -16.59
C ALA A 151 8.61 10.58 -17.75
N GLY A 152 7.62 9.71 -17.56
CA GLY A 152 6.43 9.66 -18.41
C GLY A 152 5.60 10.94 -18.27
N VAL A 153 5.21 11.27 -17.03
CA VAL A 153 4.50 12.51 -16.69
C VAL A 153 5.24 13.24 -15.57
N GLU A 154 5.49 14.53 -15.74
CA GLU A 154 6.30 15.32 -14.81
C GLU A 154 5.61 16.64 -14.40
N PHE A 155 5.31 16.78 -13.11
CA PHE A 155 4.73 17.95 -12.48
C PHE A 155 5.78 18.81 -11.78
N THR A 156 5.74 20.12 -12.00
CA THR A 156 6.50 21.12 -11.23
C THR A 156 5.65 22.33 -10.98
N SER A 157 5.45 22.66 -9.70
CA SER A 157 4.58 23.75 -9.27
C SER A 157 3.19 23.65 -9.93
N ALA A 158 2.71 22.41 -10.07
CA ALA A 158 1.47 22.10 -10.76
C ALA A 158 0.45 21.54 -9.75
N PHE A 159 -0.80 21.94 -9.92
CA PHE A 159 -1.84 21.69 -8.92
C PHE A 159 -3.18 21.30 -9.53
N ASP A 160 -4.00 20.58 -8.78
CA ASP A 160 -5.35 20.18 -9.20
C ASP A 160 -5.39 19.43 -10.55
N ASN A 161 -4.35 18.67 -10.90
CA ASN A 161 -4.31 17.89 -12.14
C ASN A 161 -4.73 16.44 -11.89
N LEU A 162 -5.23 15.80 -12.96
CA LEU A 162 -5.69 14.43 -12.96
C LEU A 162 -4.86 13.59 -13.93
N VAL A 163 -4.32 12.46 -13.48
CA VAL A 163 -3.70 11.43 -14.34
C VAL A 163 -4.50 10.16 -14.17
N GLN A 164 -5.28 9.77 -15.18
CA GLN A 164 -6.30 8.72 -15.04
C GLN A 164 -6.34 7.80 -16.26
N GLY A 165 -6.46 6.49 -16.03
CA GLY A 165 -6.74 5.54 -17.11
C GLY A 165 -5.61 5.38 -18.13
N ASN A 166 -4.36 5.68 -17.75
CA ASN A 166 -3.19 5.60 -18.64
C ASN A 166 -2.40 4.30 -18.45
N PHE A 167 -1.70 3.88 -19.49
CA PHE A 167 -0.62 2.90 -19.41
C PHE A 167 0.72 3.62 -19.47
N ILE A 168 1.58 3.41 -18.49
CA ILE A 168 2.82 4.17 -18.31
C ILE A 168 3.99 3.20 -18.07
N GLY A 169 4.94 3.19 -19.01
CA GLY A 169 6.12 2.31 -18.99
C GLY A 169 5.87 0.91 -19.56
N THR A 170 4.74 0.70 -20.24
CA THR A 170 4.43 -0.56 -20.94
C THR A 170 4.20 -0.35 -22.43
N ASP A 171 4.06 -1.42 -23.18
CA ASP A 171 3.43 -1.38 -24.50
C ASP A 171 1.93 -1.04 -24.43
N SER A 172 1.31 -0.89 -25.60
CA SER A 172 -0.12 -0.63 -25.72
C SER A 172 -0.97 -1.76 -25.13
N GLN A 173 -0.45 -2.99 -25.03
CA GLN A 173 -1.15 -4.11 -24.42
C GLN A 173 -1.05 -4.15 -22.89
N GLY A 174 -0.15 -3.37 -22.28
CA GLY A 174 0.06 -3.38 -20.83
C GLY A 174 0.79 -4.63 -20.34
N THR A 175 1.59 -5.26 -21.21
CA THR A 175 2.19 -6.59 -20.97
C THR A 175 3.69 -6.67 -21.22
N HIS A 176 4.28 -5.71 -21.94
CA HIS A 176 5.72 -5.69 -22.22
C HIS A 176 6.40 -4.46 -21.63
N ASP A 177 7.67 -4.63 -21.28
CA ASP A 177 8.56 -3.58 -20.79
C ASP A 177 8.92 -2.59 -21.90
N LEU A 178 8.45 -1.35 -21.73
CA LEU A 178 8.91 -0.17 -22.47
C LEU A 178 9.08 0.98 -21.47
N GLY A 179 9.72 0.70 -20.34
CA GLY A 179 9.84 1.58 -19.19
C GLY A 179 10.33 2.99 -19.48
N ASN A 180 9.88 3.94 -18.67
CA ASN A 180 10.55 5.23 -18.52
C ASN A 180 11.63 5.12 -17.44
N ASN A 181 12.38 6.18 -17.15
CA ASN A 181 13.15 6.20 -15.90
C ASN A 181 12.21 6.33 -14.68
N ILE A 182 11.23 7.23 -14.76
CA ILE A 182 10.18 7.41 -13.74
C ILE A 182 8.81 7.36 -14.42
N GLY A 183 7.82 6.70 -13.83
CA GLY A 183 6.46 6.72 -14.40
C GLY A 183 5.86 8.12 -14.31
N ILE A 184 5.61 8.58 -13.08
CA ILE A 184 5.06 9.89 -12.77
C ILE A 184 5.92 10.58 -11.70
N SER A 185 6.31 11.84 -11.92
CA SER A 185 7.12 12.62 -10.98
C SER A 185 6.43 13.91 -10.55
N LEU A 186 6.42 14.20 -9.25
CA LEU A 186 5.88 15.41 -8.64
C LEU A 186 6.98 16.14 -7.88
N SER A 187 7.11 17.44 -8.17
CA SER A 187 8.18 18.28 -7.64
C SER A 187 7.77 19.72 -7.42
N SER A 188 8.62 20.48 -6.71
CA SER A 188 8.56 21.95 -6.59
C SER A 188 7.17 22.48 -6.22
N SER A 189 6.68 22.13 -5.04
CA SER A 189 5.38 22.60 -4.53
C SER A 189 4.14 22.12 -5.30
N SER A 190 4.27 21.03 -6.07
CA SER A 190 3.09 20.41 -6.70
C SER A 190 2.14 19.85 -5.65
N SER A 191 0.85 20.16 -5.78
CA SER A 191 -0.14 19.84 -4.74
C SER A 191 -1.53 19.58 -5.27
N ASN A 192 -2.37 18.86 -4.51
CA ASN A 192 -3.75 18.55 -4.87
C ASN A 192 -3.90 17.80 -6.21
N ASN A 193 -2.87 17.09 -6.66
CA ASN A 193 -2.98 16.27 -7.87
C ASN A 193 -3.52 14.88 -7.51
N LEU A 194 -4.34 14.31 -8.40
CA LEU A 194 -4.86 12.96 -8.27
C LEU A 194 -4.27 12.07 -9.38
N ILE A 195 -3.54 11.04 -8.96
CA ILE A 195 -3.05 9.96 -9.80
C ILE A 195 -3.95 8.77 -9.57
N GLY A 196 -4.79 8.48 -10.55
CA GLY A 196 -5.79 7.44 -10.51
C GLY A 196 -7.13 7.92 -9.95
N GLY A 197 -7.73 7.14 -9.06
CA GLY A 197 -9.02 7.41 -8.44
C GLY A 197 -9.85 6.15 -8.20
N ALA A 198 -10.95 6.28 -7.45
CA ALA A 198 -11.79 5.16 -7.04
C ALA A 198 -12.53 4.43 -8.19
N ALA A 199 -12.71 5.10 -9.33
CA ALA A 199 -13.39 4.49 -10.47
C ALA A 199 -12.45 3.52 -11.19
N LEU A 200 -12.98 2.39 -11.68
CA LEU A 200 -12.17 1.45 -12.45
C LEU A 200 -11.50 2.11 -13.68
N GLY A 201 -12.22 3.02 -14.36
CA GLY A 201 -11.70 3.77 -15.49
C GLY A 201 -10.58 4.77 -15.15
N SER A 202 -10.41 5.16 -13.88
CA SER A 202 -9.30 6.03 -13.49
C SER A 202 -7.98 5.31 -13.24
N ARG A 203 -7.98 3.97 -13.08
CA ARG A 203 -6.78 3.18 -12.80
C ARG A 203 -5.69 3.43 -13.84
N ASN A 204 -4.53 3.88 -13.39
CA ASN A 204 -3.33 3.82 -14.23
C ASN A 204 -2.63 2.47 -14.02
N ILE A 205 -1.98 1.99 -15.08
CA ILE A 205 -1.00 0.90 -15.02
C ILE A 205 0.38 1.56 -15.12
N ILE A 206 1.20 1.47 -14.06
CA ILE A 206 2.47 2.19 -13.93
C ILE A 206 3.57 1.18 -13.63
N SER A 207 4.28 0.74 -14.67
CA SER A 207 5.10 -0.47 -14.62
C SER A 207 6.38 -0.34 -15.44
N ASN A 208 7.37 -1.19 -15.15
CA ASN A 208 8.71 -1.23 -15.76
C ASN A 208 9.53 0.07 -15.70
N ASN A 209 9.19 1.03 -14.84
CA ASN A 209 9.99 2.25 -14.74
C ASN A 209 11.28 1.98 -13.96
N HIS A 210 12.42 2.38 -14.52
CA HIS A 210 13.74 1.95 -14.04
C HIS A 210 14.13 2.47 -12.63
N PHE A 211 13.49 3.54 -12.15
CA PHE A 211 13.67 4.06 -10.79
C PHE A 211 12.44 3.87 -9.91
N ALA A 212 11.31 4.46 -10.28
CA ALA A 212 10.07 4.23 -9.54
C ALA A 212 8.82 4.46 -10.40
N GLY A 213 7.72 3.85 -10.00
CA GLY A 213 6.41 4.10 -10.61
C GLY A 213 5.96 5.54 -10.38
N VAL A 214 5.86 5.96 -9.12
CA VAL A 214 5.48 7.33 -8.74
C VAL A 214 6.51 7.93 -7.79
N VAL A 215 6.99 9.14 -8.09
CA VAL A 215 7.98 9.86 -7.27
C VAL A 215 7.39 11.19 -6.78
N LEU A 216 7.44 11.42 -5.47
CA LEU A 216 7.18 12.73 -4.85
C LEU A 216 8.48 13.23 -4.21
N SER A 217 9.06 14.30 -4.75
CA SER A 217 10.39 14.74 -4.32
C SER A 217 10.57 16.24 -4.29
N ASN A 218 11.64 16.69 -3.62
CA ASN A 218 11.96 18.10 -3.38
C ASN A 218 10.96 18.78 -2.43
N SER A 219 11.01 20.11 -2.31
CA SER A 219 10.31 20.82 -1.24
C SER A 219 8.82 21.06 -1.52
N PHE A 220 8.00 20.84 -0.49
CA PHE A 220 6.58 21.21 -0.37
C PHE A 220 5.60 20.46 -1.31
N VAL A 221 5.86 19.19 -1.63
CA VAL A 221 4.93 18.38 -2.44
C VAL A 221 3.84 17.79 -1.52
N THR A 222 2.64 18.38 -1.54
CA THR A 222 1.63 18.16 -0.49
C THR A 222 0.24 17.87 -1.04
N ASN A 223 -0.60 17.18 -0.26
CA ASN A 223 -2.02 16.97 -0.58
C ASN A 223 -2.24 16.23 -1.91
N ASN A 224 -1.26 15.47 -2.41
CA ASN A 224 -1.45 14.66 -3.60
C ASN A 224 -2.05 13.30 -3.21
N ARG A 225 -2.86 12.74 -4.10
CA ARG A 225 -3.54 11.45 -3.88
C ARG A 225 -3.11 10.48 -4.96
N ILE A 226 -2.62 9.31 -4.57
CA ILE A 226 -2.28 8.19 -5.45
C ILE A 226 -3.27 7.08 -5.11
N GLN A 227 -4.27 6.84 -5.95
CA GLN A 227 -5.40 5.96 -5.60
C GLN A 227 -5.78 5.05 -6.76
N GLY A 228 -6.18 3.80 -6.48
CA GLY A 228 -6.77 2.91 -7.47
C GLY A 228 -5.83 2.48 -8.61
N ASN A 229 -4.51 2.66 -8.47
CA ASN A 229 -3.52 2.35 -9.50
C ASN A 229 -3.01 0.91 -9.36
N PHE A 230 -2.53 0.35 -10.48
CA PHE A 230 -1.66 -0.82 -10.47
C PHE A 230 -0.23 -0.36 -10.73
N ILE A 231 0.68 -0.66 -9.81
CA ILE A 231 2.05 -0.17 -9.78
C ILE A 231 3.01 -1.36 -9.66
N GLY A 232 3.70 -1.67 -10.76
CA GLY A 232 4.65 -2.80 -10.84
C GLY A 232 4.06 -4.10 -11.38
N THR A 233 2.81 -4.09 -11.86
CA THR A 233 2.14 -5.27 -12.43
C THR A 233 1.69 -5.04 -13.86
N ASP A 234 1.29 -6.11 -14.53
CA ASP A 234 0.55 -6.01 -15.79
C ASP A 234 -0.86 -5.45 -15.57
N VAL A 235 -1.57 -5.28 -16.68
CA VAL A 235 -2.95 -4.79 -16.71
C VAL A 235 -3.93 -5.66 -15.92
N THR A 236 -3.63 -6.95 -15.73
CA THR A 236 -4.45 -7.88 -14.95
C THR A 236 -4.17 -7.82 -13.45
N GLY A 237 -2.99 -7.35 -13.04
CA GLY A 237 -2.55 -7.32 -11.66
C GLY A 237 -2.14 -8.69 -11.13
N SER A 238 -1.79 -9.61 -12.03
CA SER A 238 -1.39 -10.99 -11.68
C SER A 238 0.00 -11.37 -12.18
N VAL A 239 0.60 -10.54 -13.03
CA VAL A 239 1.96 -10.72 -13.55
C VAL A 239 2.82 -9.54 -13.14
N ALA A 240 4.01 -9.81 -12.61
CA ALA A 240 4.96 -8.78 -12.24
C ALA A 240 5.54 -8.13 -13.51
N LEU A 241 5.47 -6.80 -13.57
CA LEU A 241 6.12 -5.92 -14.54
C LEU A 241 6.75 -4.77 -13.76
N GLY A 242 7.57 -5.14 -12.77
CA GLY A 242 8.01 -4.27 -11.69
C GLY A 242 8.66 -2.98 -12.15
N ASN A 243 8.37 -1.89 -11.45
CA ASN A 243 9.32 -0.78 -11.39
C ASN A 243 10.50 -1.19 -10.50
N PHE A 244 11.50 -0.32 -10.31
CA PHE A 244 12.42 -0.54 -9.19
C PHE A 244 11.69 -0.35 -7.85
N ASP A 245 11.32 0.87 -7.43
CA ASP A 245 10.37 1.06 -6.32
C ASP A 245 8.95 1.33 -6.86
N GLY A 246 7.90 0.94 -6.12
CA GLY A 246 6.53 1.26 -6.52
C GLY A 246 6.23 2.75 -6.38
N VAL A 247 6.19 3.23 -5.13
CA VAL A 247 6.02 4.65 -4.78
C VAL A 247 7.24 5.11 -3.97
N TYR A 248 7.83 6.25 -4.36
CA TYR A 248 9.02 6.80 -3.72
C TYR A 248 8.78 8.25 -3.27
N ILE A 249 8.86 8.51 -1.98
CA ILE A 249 8.72 9.85 -1.39
C ILE A 249 10.05 10.25 -0.76
N ASP A 250 10.66 11.36 -1.21
CA ASP A 250 11.87 11.94 -0.59
C ASP A 250 11.86 13.47 -0.75
N GLN A 251 11.32 14.13 0.26
CA GLN A 251 11.06 15.55 0.33
C GLN A 251 12.02 16.28 1.28
N ILE A 252 12.23 17.58 1.02
CA ILE A 252 13.05 18.44 1.89
C ILE A 252 12.21 19.64 2.30
N GLY A 253 11.93 19.82 3.58
CA GLY A 253 11.46 21.10 4.13
C GLY A 253 9.98 21.44 3.95
N GLY A 254 9.06 20.49 3.80
CA GLY A 254 7.61 20.72 3.86
C GLY A 254 6.84 19.56 4.52
N ILE A 255 5.72 19.85 5.18
CA ILE A 255 4.80 18.87 5.77
C ILE A 255 4.19 18.03 4.64
N GLY A 256 4.43 16.72 4.64
CA GLY A 256 3.78 15.76 3.75
C GLY A 256 2.31 15.63 4.14
N ASN A 257 1.42 15.48 3.18
CA ASN A 257 -0.01 15.22 3.43
C ASN A 257 -0.53 14.42 2.24
N ASN A 258 0.34 13.55 1.71
CA ASN A 258 0.06 12.80 0.52
C ASN A 258 -0.58 11.49 0.94
N LEU A 259 -1.65 11.13 0.24
CA LEU A 259 -2.39 9.90 0.49
C LEU A 259 -2.03 8.87 -0.58
N ILE A 260 -1.47 7.75 -0.15
CA ILE A 260 -1.28 6.56 -0.97
C ILE A 260 -2.39 5.57 -0.61
N GLY A 261 -3.35 5.43 -1.51
CA GLY A 261 -4.52 4.56 -1.39
C GLY A 261 -5.75 5.31 -0.89
N GLY A 262 -6.49 4.71 0.02
CA GLY A 262 -7.69 5.27 0.64
C GLY A 262 -8.61 4.20 1.20
N SER A 263 -9.45 4.58 2.16
CA SER A 263 -10.33 3.66 2.88
C SER A 263 -11.61 3.30 2.12
N ASN A 264 -11.95 4.01 1.04
CA ASN A 264 -13.14 3.68 0.26
C ASN A 264 -12.85 2.63 -0.81
N THR A 265 -13.88 1.85 -1.17
CA THR A 265 -13.80 0.85 -2.24
C THR A 265 -13.28 1.47 -3.54
N GLY A 266 -12.24 0.84 -4.11
CA GLY A 266 -11.61 1.27 -5.36
C GLY A 266 -10.47 2.28 -5.20
N GLU A 267 -10.26 2.85 -4.01
CA GLU A 267 -9.12 3.76 -3.76
C GLU A 267 -7.81 3.02 -3.51
N ALA A 268 -7.86 1.74 -3.14
CA ALA A 268 -6.71 0.85 -2.96
C ALA A 268 -5.79 0.83 -4.19
N ASN A 269 -4.50 1.08 -4.01
CA ASN A 269 -3.51 0.74 -5.04
C ASN A 269 -3.11 -0.73 -4.88
N LEU A 270 -2.76 -1.36 -6.00
CA LEU A 270 -1.99 -2.60 -6.05
C LEU A 270 -0.52 -2.22 -6.29
N ILE A 271 0.36 -2.48 -5.32
CA ILE A 271 1.78 -2.10 -5.35
C ILE A 271 2.61 -3.37 -5.14
N SER A 272 2.90 -4.04 -6.24
CA SER A 272 3.37 -5.42 -6.23
C SER A 272 4.31 -5.70 -7.39
N GLY A 273 5.13 -6.74 -7.27
CA GLY A 273 6.05 -7.17 -8.33
C GLY A 273 7.22 -6.21 -8.59
N ASN A 274 7.44 -5.20 -7.74
CA ASN A 274 8.54 -4.24 -7.91
C ASN A 274 9.90 -4.88 -7.53
N ALA A 275 10.97 -4.48 -8.21
CA ALA A 275 12.31 -5.04 -8.02
C ALA A 275 13.03 -4.55 -6.75
N GLY A 276 12.49 -3.52 -6.11
CA GLY A 276 12.87 -2.96 -4.82
C GLY A 276 11.67 -2.96 -3.87
N ASN A 277 11.44 -1.86 -3.19
CA ASN A 277 10.37 -1.75 -2.19
C ASN A 277 9.01 -1.49 -2.86
N GLY A 278 7.93 -1.88 -2.18
CA GLY A 278 6.59 -1.43 -2.58
C GLY A 278 6.48 0.09 -2.44
N ILE A 279 6.70 0.60 -1.23
CA ILE A 279 6.69 2.02 -0.91
C ILE A 279 7.97 2.40 -0.16
N PHE A 280 8.63 3.45 -0.61
CA PHE A 280 9.75 4.09 0.09
C PHE A 280 9.31 5.46 0.62
N LEU A 281 9.41 5.65 1.94
CA LEU A 281 9.16 6.90 2.66
C LEU A 281 10.50 7.41 3.22
N GLY A 282 11.08 8.38 2.53
CA GLY A 282 12.42 8.90 2.80
C GLY A 282 12.44 10.07 3.78
N ARG A 283 13.23 11.10 3.46
CA ARG A 283 13.14 12.38 4.18
C ARG A 283 11.75 12.94 3.91
N SER A 284 10.92 13.07 4.93
CA SER A 284 9.64 13.77 4.84
C SER A 284 9.35 14.27 6.25
N ILE A 285 9.16 15.57 6.42
CA ILE A 285 9.02 16.17 7.75
C ILE A 285 7.58 16.10 8.26
N SER A 286 6.91 14.95 8.10
CA SER A 286 5.57 14.51 8.61
C SER A 286 4.47 14.15 7.61
N GLU A 287 3.50 13.34 8.08
CA GLU A 287 2.07 13.30 7.69
C GLU A 287 1.68 12.67 6.33
N ASP A 288 2.57 11.94 5.65
CA ASP A 288 2.11 11.04 4.57
C ASP A 288 1.30 9.86 5.13
N ILE A 289 0.23 9.50 4.42
CA ILE A 289 -0.75 8.49 4.83
C ILE A 289 -0.76 7.36 3.81
N VAL A 290 -0.53 6.14 4.25
CA VAL A 290 -0.59 4.92 3.43
C VAL A 290 -1.76 4.08 3.92
N GLN A 291 -2.86 3.99 3.16
CA GLN A 291 -4.09 3.34 3.62
C GLN A 291 -4.76 2.48 2.55
N GLY A 292 -5.29 1.34 2.96
CA GLY A 292 -6.14 0.48 2.12
C GLY A 292 -5.44 -0.12 0.91
N ASN A 293 -4.10 -0.16 0.86
CA ASN A 293 -3.36 -0.69 -0.29
C ASN A 293 -3.19 -2.22 -0.22
N PHE A 294 -3.02 -2.84 -1.39
CA PHE A 294 -2.54 -4.20 -1.55
C PHE A 294 -1.05 -4.15 -1.92
N ILE A 295 -0.17 -4.67 -1.07
CA ILE A 295 1.28 -4.56 -1.21
C ILE A 295 1.90 -5.95 -1.19
N GLY A 296 2.52 -6.35 -2.30
CA GLY A 296 3.15 -7.67 -2.48
C GLY A 296 2.17 -8.82 -2.80
N THR A 297 0.88 -8.52 -2.95
CA THR A 297 -0.18 -9.46 -3.33
C THR A 297 -0.60 -9.29 -4.80
N ASP A 298 -1.37 -10.22 -5.34
CA ASP A 298 -2.07 -10.04 -6.62
C ASP A 298 -3.30 -9.12 -6.46
N ALA A 299 -3.98 -8.81 -7.56
CA ALA A 299 -5.17 -7.95 -7.55
C ALA A 299 -6.36 -8.47 -6.71
N THR A 300 -6.31 -9.72 -6.22
CA THR A 300 -7.32 -10.27 -5.30
C THR A 300 -6.97 -10.03 -3.83
N GLY A 301 -5.72 -9.66 -3.54
CA GLY A 301 -5.18 -9.53 -2.18
C GLY A 301 -4.79 -10.85 -1.54
N ALA A 302 -4.96 -11.99 -2.23
CA ALA A 302 -4.74 -13.32 -1.66
C ALA A 302 -3.49 -14.02 -2.21
N GLY A 303 -3.22 -13.90 -3.51
CA GLY A 303 -2.09 -14.56 -4.16
C GLY A 303 -0.78 -13.78 -4.00
N PRO A 304 0.39 -14.45 -4.00
CA PRO A 304 1.68 -13.78 -3.91
C PRO A 304 2.07 -13.10 -5.22
N LEU A 305 2.49 -11.84 -5.13
CA LEU A 305 3.14 -11.09 -6.20
C LEU A 305 4.21 -10.16 -5.57
N PRO A 306 5.28 -10.76 -5.03
CA PRO A 306 6.20 -10.12 -4.08
C PRO A 306 6.82 -8.85 -4.65
N ASN A 307 6.96 -7.81 -3.82
CA ASN A 307 8.05 -6.84 -4.03
C ASN A 307 9.36 -7.48 -3.54
N LEU A 308 10.47 -7.26 -4.26
CA LEU A 308 11.76 -7.90 -3.95
C LEU A 308 12.54 -7.20 -2.83
N GLY A 309 12.01 -6.12 -2.27
CA GLY A 309 12.48 -5.45 -1.06
C GLY A 309 11.42 -5.46 0.04
N GLN A 310 11.37 -4.39 0.83
CA GLN A 310 10.37 -4.21 1.89
C GLN A 310 8.99 -3.95 1.28
N GLY A 311 7.91 -4.32 1.98
CA GLY A 311 6.58 -3.84 1.62
C GLY A 311 6.53 -2.31 1.69
N ILE A 312 6.84 -1.78 2.86
CA ILE A 312 7.02 -0.35 3.12
C ILE A 312 8.35 -0.13 3.85
N LEU A 313 9.21 0.75 3.32
CA LEU A 313 10.46 1.17 3.94
C LEU A 313 10.37 2.63 4.37
N ILE A 314 10.49 2.89 5.66
CA ILE A 314 10.67 4.24 6.21
C ILE A 314 12.15 4.47 6.49
N ASN A 315 12.75 5.40 5.76
CA ASN A 315 14.19 5.66 5.78
C ASN A 315 14.51 7.13 5.48
N GLY A 316 14.28 7.99 6.46
CA GLY A 316 14.71 9.38 6.49
C GLY A 316 15.79 9.63 7.54
N LEU A 317 16.45 10.79 7.44
CA LEU A 317 17.30 11.32 8.52
C LEU A 317 16.49 12.06 9.60
N ASP A 318 15.31 12.55 9.22
CA ASP A 318 14.42 13.38 10.04
C ASP A 318 12.94 13.05 9.71
N GLY A 319 12.62 11.78 9.40
CA GLY A 319 11.25 11.34 9.11
C GLY A 319 10.46 11.19 10.40
N PHE A 320 9.23 11.73 10.45
CA PHE A 320 8.33 11.55 11.60
C PHE A 320 6.87 11.44 11.17
N ASP A 321 5.99 10.95 12.04
CA ASP A 321 4.51 11.05 11.95
C ASP A 321 3.88 10.57 10.62
N HIS A 322 4.39 9.48 10.04
CA HIS A 322 3.67 8.78 8.96
C HIS A 322 2.59 7.88 9.54
N THR A 323 1.45 7.80 8.87
CA THR A 323 0.37 6.87 9.23
C THR A 323 0.32 5.74 8.21
N ILE A 324 0.57 4.52 8.65
CA ILE A 324 0.43 3.30 7.86
C ILE A 324 -0.79 2.55 8.37
N GLY A 325 -1.86 2.57 7.59
CA GLY A 325 -3.15 2.04 7.98
C GLY A 325 -4.00 3.07 8.72
N GLY A 326 -4.79 2.63 9.70
CA GLY A 326 -5.62 3.52 10.51
C GLY A 326 -6.74 2.79 11.22
N VAL A 327 -7.44 3.50 12.11
CA VAL A 327 -8.52 2.94 12.95
C VAL A 327 -9.88 2.87 12.24
N ASP A 328 -10.03 3.57 11.12
CA ASP A 328 -11.27 3.57 10.34
C ASP A 328 -11.40 2.30 9.48
N PRO A 329 -12.63 1.76 9.29
CA PRO A 329 -12.84 0.63 8.39
C PRO A 329 -12.27 0.89 6.98
N GLY A 330 -11.48 -0.06 6.48
CA GLY A 330 -10.83 0.03 5.16
C GLY A 330 -9.52 0.80 5.14
N ALA A 331 -9.10 1.43 6.26
CA ALA A 331 -7.81 2.13 6.32
C ALA A 331 -6.62 1.16 6.34
N GLY A 332 -6.76 -0.02 6.95
CA GLY A 332 -5.71 -1.04 7.01
C GLY A 332 -5.22 -1.48 5.63
N ASN A 333 -3.91 -1.50 5.44
CA ASN A 333 -3.29 -2.08 4.25
C ASN A 333 -3.23 -3.61 4.37
N THR A 334 -3.19 -4.31 3.23
CA THR A 334 -2.80 -5.71 3.13
C THR A 334 -1.36 -5.76 2.64
N ILE A 335 -0.42 -6.19 3.49
CA ILE A 335 1.02 -6.17 3.24
C ILE A 335 1.55 -7.59 3.39
N ALA A 336 1.76 -8.28 2.28
CA ALA A 336 2.12 -9.67 2.30
C ALA A 336 3.09 -10.08 1.22
N TYR A 337 3.79 -11.19 1.47
CA TYR A 337 4.68 -11.85 0.51
C TYR A 337 5.88 -11.02 0.06
N ASN A 338 6.22 -9.91 0.73
CA ASN A 338 7.40 -9.14 0.33
C ASN A 338 8.68 -9.90 0.72
N ALA A 339 9.76 -9.72 -0.05
CA ALA A 339 11.04 -10.40 0.23
C ALA A 339 11.79 -9.79 1.43
N GLY A 340 11.37 -8.63 1.92
CA GLY A 340 11.78 -8.06 3.20
C GLY A 340 10.70 -8.19 4.27
N ALA A 341 10.76 -7.35 5.28
CA ALA A 341 9.69 -7.07 6.22
C ALA A 341 8.45 -6.46 5.54
N GLY A 342 7.30 -6.59 6.18
CA GLY A 342 6.08 -5.90 5.77
C GLY A 342 6.26 -4.38 5.87
N VAL A 343 6.62 -3.90 7.07
CA VAL A 343 6.99 -2.51 7.34
C VAL A 343 8.34 -2.47 8.05
N PHE A 344 9.31 -1.77 7.47
CA PHE A 344 10.62 -1.53 8.07
C PHE A 344 10.77 -0.07 8.45
N VAL A 345 11.02 0.23 9.72
CA VAL A 345 11.25 1.60 10.23
C VAL A 345 12.71 1.75 10.63
N ASN A 346 13.47 2.55 9.87
CA ASN A 346 14.89 2.71 10.11
C ASN A 346 15.19 3.57 11.36
N PHE A 347 16.34 3.34 11.99
CA PHE A 347 16.83 3.85 13.28
C PHE A 347 16.56 5.33 13.61
N PHE A 348 16.56 6.27 12.65
CA PHE A 348 16.36 7.71 12.91
C PHE A 348 14.92 8.20 12.65
N ASN A 349 13.95 7.29 12.60
CA ASN A 349 12.57 7.60 12.20
C ASN A 349 11.62 7.19 13.32
N THR A 350 10.88 8.15 13.88
CA THR A 350 10.00 7.96 15.05
C THR A 350 8.65 8.65 14.85
N GLY A 351 7.68 8.38 15.71
CA GLY A 351 6.31 8.88 15.62
C GLY A 351 5.45 8.17 14.56
N HIS A 352 5.90 7.06 13.97
CA HIS A 352 5.13 6.39 12.92
C HIS A 352 4.07 5.45 13.48
N SER A 353 2.80 5.74 13.18
CA SER A 353 1.69 4.88 13.57
C SER A 353 1.44 3.79 12.53
N ILE A 354 1.37 2.54 12.98
CA ILE A 354 1.15 1.36 12.12
C ILE A 354 -0.10 0.63 12.65
N LEU A 355 -1.27 0.98 12.12
CA LEU A 355 -2.56 0.67 12.73
C LEU A 355 -3.47 -0.15 11.81
N GLY A 356 -4.08 -1.20 12.33
CA GLY A 356 -5.15 -1.96 11.68
C GLY A 356 -4.76 -2.65 10.36
N ASN A 357 -3.47 -2.78 10.07
CA ASN A 357 -2.98 -3.44 8.87
C ASN A 357 -3.09 -4.97 8.98
N SER A 358 -3.34 -5.63 7.86
CA SER A 358 -3.14 -7.06 7.68
C SER A 358 -1.73 -7.26 7.13
N ILE A 359 -0.82 -7.76 7.95
CA ILE A 359 0.58 -7.97 7.62
C ILE A 359 0.91 -9.45 7.83
N PHE A 360 1.29 -10.17 6.77
CA PHE A 360 1.52 -11.61 6.87
C PHE A 360 2.36 -12.17 5.70
N SER A 361 2.94 -13.35 5.89
CA SER A 361 3.72 -14.10 4.91
C SER A 361 4.84 -13.30 4.23
N ASN A 362 5.41 -12.29 4.89
CA ASN A 362 6.61 -11.63 4.39
C ASN A 362 7.84 -12.52 4.70
N GLU A 363 8.94 -12.39 3.95
CA GLU A 363 10.16 -13.16 4.23
C GLU A 363 10.91 -12.62 5.47
N GLY A 364 10.75 -11.33 5.78
CA GLY A 364 11.16 -10.72 7.05
C GLY A 364 10.01 -10.58 8.05
N LEU A 365 10.24 -9.84 9.13
CA LEU A 365 9.20 -9.58 10.14
C LEU A 365 8.01 -8.79 9.58
N GLY A 366 6.84 -8.89 10.22
CA GLY A 366 5.70 -8.06 9.84
C GLY A 366 6.00 -6.56 10.02
N ILE A 367 6.51 -6.19 11.18
CA ILE A 367 7.05 -4.86 11.49
C ILE A 367 8.46 -5.07 12.03
N ASP A 368 9.43 -4.33 11.50
CA ASP A 368 10.84 -4.39 11.89
C ASP A 368 11.34 -2.99 12.26
N LEU A 369 11.78 -2.83 13.50
CA LEU A 369 12.29 -1.55 14.06
C LEU A 369 13.82 -1.53 14.21
N SER A 370 14.50 -2.59 13.77
CA SER A 370 15.91 -2.80 14.01
C SER A 370 16.84 -1.93 13.16
N GLU A 371 18.13 -1.91 13.51
CA GLU A 371 19.14 -1.19 12.75
C GLU A 371 19.43 -1.87 11.40
N VAL A 372 19.60 -1.07 10.34
CA VAL A 372 19.94 -1.57 8.99
C VAL A 372 21.17 -2.49 9.04
N GLY A 373 21.00 -3.69 8.49
CA GLY A 373 22.07 -4.70 8.42
C GLY A 373 22.14 -5.63 9.64
N ASN A 374 21.26 -5.43 10.62
CA ASN A 374 20.99 -6.41 11.68
C ASN A 374 19.47 -6.63 11.85
N PRO A 375 18.77 -7.05 10.77
CA PRO A 375 17.32 -7.26 10.81
C PRO A 375 16.96 -8.32 11.85
N GLY A 376 15.96 -8.02 12.66
CA GLY A 376 15.48 -8.95 13.68
C GLY A 376 14.81 -8.21 14.83
N GLN A 377 14.09 -9.00 15.62
CA GLN A 377 13.25 -8.48 16.69
C GLN A 377 14.03 -7.61 17.69
N THR A 378 13.47 -6.45 18.04
CA THR A 378 14.00 -5.52 19.03
C THR A 378 13.50 -5.93 20.43
N PRO A 379 14.38 -6.30 21.39
CA PRO A 379 13.95 -6.80 22.69
C PRO A 379 13.31 -5.71 23.56
N ASN A 380 12.24 -6.05 24.30
CA ASN A 380 11.68 -5.12 25.27
C ASN A 380 12.71 -4.71 26.35
N ASP A 381 12.72 -3.44 26.74
CA ASP A 381 13.58 -2.90 27.79
C ASP A 381 12.77 -2.33 28.99
N ALA A 382 13.46 -1.71 29.95
CA ALA A 382 12.81 -1.16 31.13
C ALA A 382 12.39 0.29 30.87
N ASP A 383 11.08 0.54 30.98
CA ASP A 383 10.49 1.89 30.85
C ASP A 383 10.62 2.51 29.45
N ASP A 384 10.93 1.73 28.40
CA ASP A 384 11.02 2.19 26.99
C ASP A 384 12.09 3.28 26.82
N SER A 385 13.32 2.96 27.21
CA SER A 385 14.38 3.95 27.44
C SER A 385 15.44 4.01 26.35
N ASP A 386 15.41 3.06 25.41
CA ASP A 386 16.27 3.06 24.23
C ASP A 386 15.69 3.93 23.11
N THR A 387 16.38 3.91 21.97
CA THR A 387 16.10 4.80 20.83
C THR A 387 16.38 4.04 19.55
N GLY A 388 15.59 4.29 18.52
CA GLY A 388 15.72 3.64 17.23
C GLY A 388 14.49 3.89 16.36
N GLY A 389 14.20 2.96 15.43
CA GLY A 389 12.97 3.05 14.66
C GLY A 389 11.77 3.01 15.58
N ASN A 390 10.89 4.00 15.50
CA ASN A 390 9.77 4.20 16.43
C ASN A 390 10.18 4.17 17.92
N ASP A 391 11.35 4.73 18.24
CA ASP A 391 11.94 4.70 19.58
C ASP A 391 12.03 3.28 20.19
N LEU A 392 12.07 2.26 19.33
CA LEU A 392 12.07 0.83 19.69
C LEU A 392 10.92 0.42 20.61
N GLN A 393 9.77 1.09 20.47
CA GLN A 393 8.58 0.90 21.30
C GLN A 393 8.35 -0.56 21.71
N ASN A 394 8.37 -0.81 23.02
CA ASN A 394 8.09 -2.11 23.60
C ASN A 394 6.71 -2.66 23.16
N TYR A 395 6.66 -3.95 22.80
CA TYR A 395 5.43 -4.64 22.44
C TYR A 395 4.73 -5.28 23.67
N PRO A 396 3.41 -5.55 23.61
CA PRO A 396 2.70 -6.25 24.67
C PRO A 396 3.19 -7.70 24.85
N ILE A 397 3.15 -8.21 26.09
CA ILE A 397 3.37 -9.62 26.38
C ILE A 397 2.04 -10.26 26.77
N LEU A 398 1.60 -11.23 25.98
CA LEU A 398 0.37 -11.98 26.20
C LEU A 398 0.60 -13.11 27.21
N SER A 399 -0.33 -13.29 28.14
CA SER A 399 -0.30 -14.33 29.17
C SER A 399 -1.44 -15.34 29.04
N SER A 400 -2.53 -14.98 28.37
CA SER A 400 -3.65 -15.88 28.07
C SER A 400 -4.40 -15.43 26.82
N ALA A 401 -4.86 -16.40 26.03
CA ALA A 401 -5.81 -16.22 24.93
C ALA A 401 -6.74 -17.45 24.87
N GLN A 402 -7.94 -17.31 25.41
CA GLN A 402 -8.90 -18.42 25.56
C GLN A 402 -10.26 -18.03 25.02
N THR A 403 -10.86 -18.91 24.21
CA THR A 403 -12.27 -18.75 23.83
C THR A 403 -13.16 -18.93 25.07
N THR A 404 -14.19 -18.10 25.31
CA THR A 404 -14.91 -18.06 26.61
C THR A 404 -16.28 -18.73 26.60
N ASP A 405 -16.81 -19.17 25.45
CA ASP A 405 -18.10 -19.84 25.39
C ASP A 405 -18.04 -21.16 24.61
N SER A 406 -18.96 -22.08 24.93
CA SER A 406 -19.07 -23.40 24.29
C SER A 406 -19.53 -23.33 22.81
N ILE A 407 -19.81 -22.12 22.33
CA ILE A 407 -20.27 -21.81 20.97
C ILE A 407 -19.14 -21.16 20.14
N GLY A 408 -18.07 -20.69 20.79
CA GLY A 408 -16.83 -20.18 20.19
C GLY A 408 -17.00 -18.81 19.53
N ILE A 409 -17.53 -17.81 20.23
CA ILE A 409 -17.83 -16.47 19.69
C ILE A 409 -17.14 -15.34 20.46
N GLU A 410 -16.47 -15.63 21.57
CA GLU A 410 -15.72 -14.67 22.36
C GLU A 410 -14.34 -15.25 22.73
N THR A 411 -13.30 -14.41 22.69
CA THR A 411 -11.93 -14.74 23.12
C THR A 411 -11.50 -13.76 24.20
N LEU A 412 -11.22 -14.27 25.40
CA LEU A 412 -10.61 -13.54 26.51
C LEU A 412 -9.09 -13.52 26.33
N ILE A 413 -8.53 -12.33 26.40
CA ILE A 413 -7.11 -12.06 26.25
C ILE A 413 -6.63 -11.36 27.50
N GLN A 414 -5.51 -11.82 28.03
CA GLN A 414 -4.82 -11.20 29.16
C GLN A 414 -3.36 -10.99 28.80
N GLY A 415 -2.78 -9.93 29.34
CA GLY A 415 -1.38 -9.60 29.12
C GLY A 415 -0.94 -8.39 29.91
N SER A 416 0.30 -7.97 29.66
CA SER A 416 0.90 -6.78 30.25
C SER A 416 1.73 -6.03 29.23
N LEU A 417 1.78 -4.71 29.35
CA LEU A 417 2.74 -3.85 28.65
C LEU A 417 3.67 -3.22 29.69
N GLN A 418 4.98 -3.31 29.46
CA GLN A 418 5.98 -2.49 30.15
C GLN A 418 6.53 -1.50 29.13
N SER A 419 6.25 -0.22 29.33
CA SER A 419 6.66 0.84 28.41
C SER A 419 6.83 2.18 29.17
N ALA A 420 6.91 3.31 28.47
CA ALA A 420 7.07 4.64 29.05
C ALA A 420 6.04 4.88 30.18
N PRO A 421 6.46 5.33 31.38
CA PRO A 421 5.55 5.58 32.51
C PRO A 421 4.49 6.64 32.24
N ASP A 422 3.33 6.51 32.90
CA ASP A 422 2.20 7.45 32.84
C ASP A 422 1.76 7.81 31.40
N THR A 423 1.95 6.87 30.46
CA THR A 423 1.70 7.06 29.02
C THR A 423 0.55 6.17 28.57
N SER A 424 -0.28 6.68 27.65
CA SER A 424 -1.42 5.94 27.12
C SER A 424 -1.05 5.25 25.82
N PHE A 425 -1.46 3.99 25.69
CA PHE A 425 -1.17 3.15 24.54
C PHE A 425 -2.45 2.51 24.02
N ARG A 426 -2.53 2.38 22.71
CA ARG A 426 -3.48 1.54 22.01
C ARG A 426 -2.84 0.18 21.79
N ILE A 427 -3.47 -0.88 22.31
CA ILE A 427 -3.09 -2.26 22.02
C ILE A 427 -4.01 -2.78 20.92
N GLU A 428 -3.44 -3.25 19.82
CA GLU A 428 -4.19 -3.91 18.74
C GLU A 428 -3.89 -5.41 18.74
N PHE A 429 -4.92 -6.22 18.52
CA PHE A 429 -4.83 -7.69 18.56
C PHE A 429 -5.08 -8.26 17.17
N PHE A 430 -4.25 -9.23 16.78
CA PHE A 430 -4.28 -9.84 15.46
C PHE A 430 -4.24 -11.36 15.56
N ASP A 431 -4.99 -12.00 14.68
CA ASP A 431 -4.98 -13.44 14.44
C ASP A 431 -4.08 -13.76 13.26
N SER A 432 -3.33 -14.85 13.37
CA SER A 432 -2.54 -15.42 12.28
C SER A 432 -2.72 -16.92 12.24
N SER A 433 -2.97 -17.45 11.03
CA SER A 433 -3.16 -18.89 10.81
C SER A 433 -1.89 -19.71 11.09
N GLN A 434 -0.72 -19.07 11.08
CA GLN A 434 0.56 -19.63 11.45
C GLN A 434 1.36 -18.62 12.27
N CYS A 435 2.14 -19.12 13.23
CA CYS A 435 3.17 -18.29 13.86
C CYS A 435 4.32 -18.06 12.87
N ASP A 436 4.84 -16.83 12.85
CA ASP A 436 6.03 -16.49 12.07
C ASP A 436 7.24 -17.31 12.52
N PRO A 437 8.16 -17.71 11.61
CA PRO A 437 9.37 -18.44 11.97
C PRO A 437 10.30 -17.76 12.99
N SER A 438 10.15 -16.46 13.23
CA SER A 438 10.86 -15.69 14.27
C SER A 438 10.26 -15.84 15.68
N ASP A 439 9.16 -16.59 15.83
CA ASP A 439 8.30 -16.67 17.02
C ASP A 439 7.59 -15.35 17.40
N HIS A 440 7.88 -14.26 16.68
CA HIS A 440 7.25 -12.96 16.81
C HIS A 440 6.33 -12.82 15.61
N GLY A 441 5.12 -13.35 15.81
CA GLY A 441 4.16 -13.57 14.75
C GLY A 441 3.81 -12.28 14.01
N GLU A 442 3.39 -12.39 12.77
CA GLU A 442 2.79 -11.26 12.06
C GLU A 442 1.31 -11.11 12.48
N GLY A 443 0.59 -10.18 11.84
CA GLY A 443 -0.82 -9.92 12.11
C GLY A 443 -1.68 -10.06 10.86
N GLU A 444 -2.12 -11.28 10.54
CA GLU A 444 -2.88 -11.58 9.32
C GLU A 444 -4.28 -10.95 9.34
N GLN A 445 -5.00 -11.04 10.47
CA GLN A 445 -6.35 -10.52 10.62
C GLN A 445 -6.49 -9.67 11.88
N TYR A 446 -6.82 -8.39 11.73
CA TYR A 446 -7.17 -7.51 12.84
C TYR A 446 -8.45 -7.97 13.55
N LEU A 447 -8.39 -8.10 14.89
CA LEU A 447 -9.49 -8.59 15.72
C LEU A 447 -10.15 -7.49 16.57
N GLY A 448 -9.39 -6.47 16.95
CA GLY A 448 -9.86 -5.41 17.84
C GLY A 448 -8.73 -4.75 18.60
N SER A 449 -9.11 -3.88 19.55
CA SER A 449 -8.15 -3.06 20.29
C SER A 449 -8.64 -2.70 21.68
N LEU A 450 -7.70 -2.34 22.56
CA LEU A 450 -7.94 -1.78 23.88
C LEU A 450 -6.95 -0.65 24.15
N ASP A 451 -7.43 0.45 24.74
CA ASP A 451 -6.55 1.52 25.22
C ASP A 451 -6.19 1.28 26.70
N VAL A 452 -4.91 1.41 27.03
CA VAL A 452 -4.36 1.25 28.38
C VAL A 452 -3.52 2.45 28.76
N THR A 453 -3.28 2.65 30.06
CA THR A 453 -2.34 3.66 30.56
C THR A 453 -1.37 2.98 31.51
N THR A 454 -0.07 3.13 31.24
CA THR A 454 0.98 2.63 32.12
C THR A 454 0.98 3.39 33.43
N SER A 455 1.33 2.68 34.50
CA SER A 455 1.53 3.27 35.82
C SER A 455 2.82 4.12 35.90
N ALA A 456 3.06 4.73 37.06
CA ALA A 456 4.30 5.45 37.34
C ALA A 456 5.58 4.59 37.29
N THR A 457 5.45 3.26 37.17
CA THR A 457 6.56 2.31 36.96
C THR A 457 6.52 1.69 35.57
N GLY A 458 5.83 2.28 34.60
CA GLY A 458 5.82 1.82 33.20
C GLY A 458 4.92 0.61 32.91
N THR A 459 4.29 0.00 33.92
CA THR A 459 3.49 -1.23 33.74
C THR A 459 2.00 -0.94 33.53
N ALA A 460 1.37 -1.62 32.58
CA ALA A 460 -0.08 -1.75 32.42
C ALA A 460 -0.47 -3.22 32.23
N ASP A 461 -1.17 -3.81 33.20
CA ASP A 461 -1.85 -5.10 33.02
C ASP A 461 -3.20 -4.86 32.33
N PHE A 462 -3.61 -5.78 31.46
CA PHE A 462 -4.86 -5.65 30.72
C PHE A 462 -5.60 -6.97 30.55
N GLU A 463 -6.91 -6.83 30.37
CA GLU A 463 -7.84 -7.90 30.04
C GLU A 463 -8.83 -7.36 28.99
N SER A 464 -9.05 -8.12 27.93
CA SER A 464 -9.97 -7.77 26.85
C SER A 464 -10.76 -8.99 26.40
N THR A 465 -12.03 -8.80 26.06
CA THR A 465 -12.87 -9.85 25.44
C THR A 465 -13.20 -9.42 24.02
N LEU A 466 -12.72 -10.18 23.03
CA LEU A 466 -12.97 -9.91 21.61
C LEU A 466 -14.13 -10.78 21.11
N SER A 467 -15.15 -10.16 20.52
CA SER A 467 -16.27 -10.86 19.90
C SER A 467 -15.89 -11.33 18.49
N THR A 468 -15.27 -12.50 18.39
CA THR A 468 -14.74 -13.08 17.15
C THR A 468 -15.19 -14.54 17.02
N PRO A 469 -15.45 -15.07 15.81
CA PRO A 469 -15.64 -16.51 15.62
C PRO A 469 -14.44 -17.29 16.16
N SER A 470 -14.64 -18.54 16.58
CA SER A 470 -13.58 -19.37 17.18
C SER A 470 -12.33 -19.41 16.31
N LEU A 471 -11.23 -18.91 16.89
CA LEU A 471 -9.88 -18.90 16.29
C LEU A 471 -9.00 -20.00 16.90
N VAL A 472 -9.61 -21.03 17.51
CA VAL A 472 -8.87 -22.11 18.18
C VAL A 472 -7.96 -22.81 17.17
N GLY A 473 -6.67 -22.88 17.51
CA GLY A 473 -5.62 -23.44 16.64
C GLY A 473 -4.84 -22.39 15.84
N ASN A 474 -5.27 -21.14 15.84
CA ASN A 474 -4.49 -20.01 15.33
C ASN A 474 -3.63 -19.38 16.44
N PHE A 475 -2.88 -18.34 16.07
CA PHE A 475 -1.98 -17.62 16.96
C PHE A 475 -2.40 -16.15 17.07
N LEU A 476 -2.38 -15.64 18.29
CA LEU A 476 -2.64 -14.25 18.62
C LEU A 476 -1.32 -13.49 18.73
N THR A 477 -1.26 -12.30 18.14
CA THR A 477 -0.20 -11.32 18.35
C THR A 477 -0.80 -9.96 18.70
N ALA A 478 0.02 -9.07 19.23
CA ALA A 478 -0.40 -7.71 19.54
C ALA A 478 0.69 -6.68 19.25
N THR A 479 0.27 -5.46 18.94
CA THR A 479 1.15 -4.27 18.88
C THR A 479 0.73 -3.27 19.94
N ALA A 480 1.64 -2.37 20.33
CA ALA A 480 1.36 -1.21 21.15
C ALA A 480 1.70 0.07 20.36
N THR A 481 0.77 1.02 20.34
CA THR A 481 0.95 2.33 19.71
C THR A 481 0.72 3.44 20.71
N VAL A 482 1.63 4.43 20.78
CA VAL A 482 1.49 5.61 21.64
C VAL A 482 0.23 6.41 21.26
N ILE A 483 -0.57 6.79 22.26
CA ILE A 483 -1.71 7.72 22.09
C ILE A 483 -1.25 9.13 22.49
N GLU A 484 -1.05 9.99 21.50
CA GLU A 484 -0.61 11.38 21.70
C GLU A 484 -1.77 12.33 21.98
N GLY A 485 -2.99 11.92 21.61
CA GLY A 485 -4.21 12.66 21.81
C GLY A 485 -5.40 12.00 21.14
N PRO A 486 -6.59 12.62 21.20
CA PRO A 486 -7.79 12.07 20.56
C PRO A 486 -7.60 11.90 19.04
N GLY A 487 -7.48 10.65 18.58
CA GLY A 487 -7.28 10.31 17.17
C GLY A 487 -5.87 10.59 16.63
N ALA A 488 -4.90 10.86 17.51
CA ALA A 488 -3.49 11.06 17.16
C ALA A 488 -2.65 9.95 17.79
N PHE A 489 -1.78 9.36 16.99
CA PHE A 489 -1.01 8.17 17.34
C PHE A 489 0.44 8.37 16.91
N GLY A 490 1.37 7.93 17.75
CA GLY A 490 2.81 8.01 17.50
C GLY A 490 3.42 6.63 17.27
N ASP A 491 4.56 6.40 17.91
CA ASP A 491 5.36 5.18 17.80
C ASP A 491 4.53 3.91 17.97
N THR A 492 4.72 2.97 17.03
CA THR A 492 4.14 1.62 17.09
C THR A 492 5.24 0.58 17.21
N SER A 493 5.05 -0.37 18.13
CA SER A 493 5.93 -1.51 18.35
C SER A 493 5.97 -2.49 17.17
N GLU A 494 6.96 -3.37 17.17
CA GLU A 494 6.87 -4.65 16.47
C GLU A 494 5.69 -5.50 17.01
N PHE A 495 5.38 -6.61 16.34
CA PHE A 495 4.42 -7.57 16.88
C PHE A 495 5.00 -8.34 18.08
N SER A 496 4.13 -8.65 19.05
CA SER A 496 4.45 -9.50 20.20
C SER A 496 4.86 -10.92 19.78
N PRO A 497 5.47 -11.71 20.69
CA PRO A 497 5.53 -13.15 20.53
C PRO A 497 4.15 -13.73 20.22
N CYS A 498 4.10 -14.74 19.36
CA CYS A 498 2.86 -15.42 19.02
C CYS A 498 2.35 -16.23 20.23
N PHE A 499 1.04 -16.13 20.50
CA PHE A 499 0.40 -16.84 21.60
C PHE A 499 -0.71 -17.75 21.07
N PRO A 500 -0.69 -19.07 21.36
CA PRO A 500 -1.70 -19.99 20.83
C PRO A 500 -3.08 -19.72 21.42
N ILE A 501 -4.10 -19.64 20.55
CA ILE A 501 -5.48 -19.44 20.98
C ILE A 501 -6.08 -20.80 21.37
N SER A 502 -6.51 -20.90 22.63
CA SER A 502 -6.97 -22.14 23.23
C SER A 502 -8.51 -22.22 23.36
N PRO A 503 -9.10 -23.43 23.40
CA PRO A 503 -10.52 -23.61 23.70
C PRO A 503 -10.87 -23.10 25.11
N PRO A 504 -12.17 -22.93 25.44
CA PRO A 504 -12.57 -22.54 26.79
C PRO A 504 -12.13 -23.58 27.81
N CYS A 505 -11.62 -23.11 28.95
CA CYS A 505 -11.49 -23.92 30.16
C CYS A 505 -12.85 -24.17 30.82
N ASP A 506 -13.82 -24.57 30.01
CA ASP A 506 -15.08 -25.13 30.43
C ASP A 506 -15.27 -26.35 29.54
N SER A 507 -14.78 -27.51 29.98
CA SER A 507 -15.58 -28.68 29.71
C SER A 507 -16.80 -28.56 30.63
N PRO A 508 -18.02 -28.29 30.12
CA PRO A 508 -19.20 -28.26 30.97
C PRO A 508 -19.45 -29.63 31.65
N PHE A 509 -18.72 -30.69 31.26
CA PHE A 509 -18.73 -32.01 31.88
C PHE A 509 -17.33 -32.64 31.87
N PRO A 510 -16.55 -32.60 32.97
CA PRO A 510 -15.34 -33.40 33.11
C PRO A 510 -15.71 -34.89 33.20
N ASP A 511 -15.94 -35.52 32.05
CA ASP A 511 -16.22 -36.94 31.85
C ASP A 511 -15.00 -37.61 31.19
N PHE A 512 -13.89 -37.64 31.92
CA PHE A 512 -12.64 -38.26 31.51
C PHE A 512 -12.74 -39.78 31.30
N ALA A 513 -13.71 -40.41 31.97
CA ALA A 513 -14.04 -41.82 31.84
C ALA A 513 -14.92 -42.13 30.63
N VAL A 514 -15.42 -41.09 29.93
CA VAL A 514 -16.27 -41.18 28.73
C VAL A 514 -17.52 -42.03 28.99
N ASN A 515 -18.11 -41.89 30.17
CA ASN A 515 -19.26 -42.66 30.65
C ASN A 515 -20.58 -41.86 30.64
N GLY A 516 -20.52 -40.60 30.21
CA GLY A 516 -21.60 -39.64 30.13
C GLY A 516 -21.91 -38.90 31.43
N ARG A 517 -21.04 -38.97 32.45
CA ARG A 517 -21.25 -38.37 33.78
C ARG A 517 -19.91 -37.90 34.36
N ALA A 518 -19.93 -36.81 35.13
CA ALA A 518 -18.84 -36.47 36.02
C ALA A 518 -19.03 -37.21 37.35
N ASP A 519 -18.19 -38.21 37.64
CA ASP A 519 -18.26 -39.04 38.84
C ASP A 519 -16.90 -39.39 39.45
N ALA A 520 -16.90 -40.34 40.39
CA ALA A 520 -15.69 -40.73 41.11
C ALA A 520 -14.61 -41.37 40.20
N ALA A 521 -15.00 -41.92 39.05
CA ALA A 521 -14.06 -42.42 38.06
C ALA A 521 -13.27 -41.27 37.44
N ASP A 522 -13.93 -40.15 37.13
CA ASP A 522 -13.29 -38.95 36.59
C ASP A 522 -12.36 -38.30 37.61
N LEU A 523 -12.78 -38.24 38.88
CA LEU A 523 -11.92 -37.74 39.97
C LEU A 523 -10.65 -38.58 40.10
N LEU A 524 -10.77 -39.90 39.99
CA LEU A 524 -9.64 -40.81 40.08
C LEU A 524 -8.68 -40.61 38.90
N LEU A 525 -9.23 -40.39 37.71
CA LEU A 525 -8.47 -40.10 36.50
C LEU A 525 -7.73 -38.75 36.58
N LEU A 526 -8.36 -37.74 37.16
CA LEU A 526 -7.74 -36.44 37.47
C LEU A 526 -6.64 -36.56 38.56
N LEU A 527 -6.89 -37.38 39.59
CA LEU A 527 -5.91 -37.64 40.65
C LEU A 527 -4.69 -38.42 40.15
N MET A 528 -4.85 -39.20 39.08
CA MET A 528 -3.77 -39.91 38.42
C MET A 528 -2.97 -38.97 37.51
N SER A 529 -3.61 -38.04 36.80
CA SER A 529 -2.93 -37.11 35.89
C SER A 529 -2.07 -36.08 36.64
N SER A 530 -2.42 -35.68 37.86
CA SER A 530 -1.57 -34.80 38.69
C SER A 530 -0.21 -35.41 39.06
N ARG A 531 -0.03 -36.72 38.86
CA ARG A 531 1.27 -37.41 39.04
C ARG A 531 2.05 -37.62 37.76
N THR A 532 1.38 -37.51 36.61
CA THR A 532 1.96 -37.79 35.29
C THR A 532 2.09 -36.54 34.43
N SER A 533 1.57 -35.39 34.89
CA SER A 533 1.51 -34.13 34.13
C SER A 533 0.87 -34.34 32.76
N ASP A 534 -0.25 -35.07 32.73
CA ASP A 534 -1.00 -35.32 31.49
C ASP A 534 -1.94 -34.13 31.23
N PRO A 535 -1.66 -33.27 30.23
CA PRO A 535 -2.43 -32.06 29.98
C PRO A 535 -3.82 -32.35 29.41
N SER A 536 -4.13 -33.60 29.02
CA SER A 536 -5.46 -33.97 28.54
C SER A 536 -6.56 -33.94 29.62
N ARG A 537 -6.17 -33.73 30.88
CA ARG A 537 -7.07 -33.64 32.05
C ARG A 537 -6.85 -32.39 32.87
N ASP A 538 -6.17 -31.42 32.27
CA ASP A 538 -6.02 -30.09 32.82
C ASP A 538 -7.33 -29.33 32.62
N LEU A 539 -7.97 -28.97 33.73
CA LEU A 539 -9.22 -28.23 33.79
C LEU A 539 -8.99 -26.73 33.94
N THR A 540 -7.76 -26.30 34.20
CA THR A 540 -7.35 -24.89 34.27
C THR A 540 -6.61 -24.43 33.00
N CYS A 541 -6.27 -25.36 32.11
CA CYS A 541 -5.55 -25.18 30.85
C CYS A 541 -4.23 -24.42 30.98
N ASP A 542 -3.51 -24.62 32.08
CA ASP A 542 -2.18 -24.05 32.36
C ASP A 542 -1.03 -25.06 32.12
N GLU A 543 -1.35 -26.16 31.44
CA GLU A 543 -0.53 -27.33 31.19
C GLU A 543 -0.10 -28.10 32.46
N GLN A 544 -0.70 -27.80 33.61
CA GLN A 544 -0.39 -28.40 34.90
C GLN A 544 -1.63 -28.88 35.63
N VAL A 545 -1.77 -30.20 35.77
CA VAL A 545 -2.79 -30.75 36.66
C VAL A 545 -2.38 -30.56 38.12
N HIS A 546 -2.96 -29.57 38.78
CA HIS A 546 -2.68 -29.14 40.14
C HIS A 546 -3.95 -28.91 40.97
N ALA A 547 -3.84 -28.20 42.10
CA ALA A 547 -4.91 -28.09 43.09
C ALA A 547 -6.17 -27.40 42.54
N ASP A 548 -6.00 -26.46 41.62
CA ASP A 548 -7.08 -25.66 41.09
C ASP A 548 -7.95 -26.45 40.10
N ASP A 549 -7.38 -27.45 39.40
CA ASP A 549 -8.13 -28.43 38.61
C ASP A 549 -9.10 -29.25 39.46
N PHE A 550 -8.68 -29.67 40.65
CA PHE A 550 -9.56 -30.41 41.57
C PHE A 550 -10.70 -29.52 42.07
N PHE A 551 -10.44 -28.23 42.22
CA PHE A 551 -11.46 -27.26 42.59
C PHE A 551 -12.46 -27.07 41.46
N GLN A 552 -12.00 -26.94 40.21
CA GLN A 552 -12.87 -26.86 39.02
C GLN A 552 -13.69 -28.12 38.80
N PHE A 553 -13.08 -29.28 38.98
CA PHE A 553 -13.76 -30.56 38.94
C PHE A 553 -14.87 -30.66 40.00
N ALA A 554 -14.59 -30.22 41.23
CA ALA A 554 -15.58 -30.22 42.31
C ALA A 554 -16.74 -29.24 42.05
N LEU A 555 -16.45 -28.07 41.49
CA LEU A 555 -17.45 -27.09 41.05
C LEU A 555 -18.35 -27.67 39.93
N SER A 556 -17.74 -28.32 38.95
CA SER A 556 -18.44 -28.95 37.83
C SER A 556 -19.30 -30.13 38.28
N TRP A 557 -18.77 -30.98 39.17
CA TRP A 557 -19.55 -32.04 39.81
C TRP A 557 -20.75 -31.45 40.55
N TYR A 558 -20.53 -30.43 41.38
CA TYR A 558 -21.60 -29.78 42.15
C TYR A 558 -22.68 -29.17 41.24
N ARG A 559 -22.31 -28.59 40.10
CA ARG A 559 -23.23 -28.02 39.10
C ARG A 559 -23.98 -29.10 38.31
N ALA A 560 -23.39 -30.28 38.09
CA ALA A 560 -23.97 -31.39 37.34
C ALA A 560 -24.92 -32.28 38.17
N THR A 561 -24.90 -32.17 39.50
CA THR A 561 -25.86 -32.81 40.39
C THR A 561 -27.13 -31.95 40.56
N PRO A 562 -28.34 -32.43 40.23
CA PRO A 562 -29.59 -31.73 40.52
C PRO A 562 -29.91 -31.62 42.02
#